data_AF-A0A533QHG8-F1
#
_entry.id   AF-A0A533QHG8-F1
#
_cell.length_a   1.000
_cell.length_b   1.000
_cell.length_c   1.000
_cell.angle_alpha   90.00
_cell.angle_beta   90.00
_cell.angle_gamma   90.00
#
_symmetry.space_group_name_H-M   'P 1'
#
loop_
_entity.id
_entity.type
_entity.pdbx_description
1 polymer ?
#
loop_
_entity_poly.entity_id
_entity_poly.type
_entity_poly.pdbx_seq_one_letter_code
_entity_poly.pdbx_strand_id
1 'polypeptide(L)'
;MKHFGRVAGSFIFFIFLSTAFCAHRNVMIEIDYGGLHQNLEVEIPWKQGITVLEALQSVAKVETQQKGEYFLVTSIDKVKGQAGNKVWYYHINGKHATSFANTCVLNEGDRMRWEYTKDVCSRMVNKEVCE
;
A
#
# COMPACT_ATOMS: atom_id res chain seq x y z
N MET A 1 -37.71 -61.33 28.27
CA MET A 1 -36.67 -60.75 27.38
C MET A 1 -36.97 -59.28 27.20
N LYS A 2 -35.95 -58.44 27.40
CA LYS A 2 -35.95 -56.98 27.35
C LYS A 2 -36.17 -56.48 25.91
N HIS A 3 -36.75 -55.28 25.76
CA HIS A 3 -36.25 -54.15 24.95
C HIS A 3 -37.38 -53.08 24.87
N PHE A 4 -37.49 -52.17 25.84
CA PHE A 4 -36.82 -50.85 25.87
C PHE A 4 -36.88 -50.09 24.54
N GLY A 5 -37.79 -49.10 24.48
CA GLY A 5 -37.89 -48.16 23.38
C GLY A 5 -36.70 -47.21 23.29
N ARG A 6 -36.58 -46.54 22.15
CA ARG A 6 -35.76 -45.32 22.03
C ARG A 6 -36.32 -44.44 20.92
N VAL A 7 -36.91 -43.32 21.34
CA VAL A 7 -37.11 -42.12 20.54
C VAL A 7 -35.74 -41.67 20.04
N ALA A 8 -35.50 -41.76 18.74
CA ALA A 8 -34.32 -41.19 18.11
C ALA A 8 -34.59 -39.69 17.90
N GLY A 9 -34.33 -38.90 18.95
CA GLY A 9 -34.24 -37.45 18.86
C GLY A 9 -33.05 -37.09 17.97
N SER A 10 -33.34 -36.63 16.76
CA SER A 10 -32.35 -36.08 15.85
C SER A 10 -31.87 -34.75 16.39
N PHE A 11 -30.79 -34.76 17.18
CA PHE A 11 -30.07 -33.55 17.58
C PHE A 11 -29.39 -32.97 16.34
N ILE A 12 -30.08 -32.04 15.68
CA ILE A 12 -29.45 -31.13 14.71
C ILE A 12 -28.56 -30.20 15.53
N PHE A 13 -27.28 -30.56 15.64
CA PHE A 13 -26.26 -29.67 16.15
C PHE A 13 -26.06 -28.58 15.08
N PHE A 14 -26.78 -27.46 15.23
CA PHE A 14 -26.45 -26.23 14.51
C PHE A 14 -25.06 -25.81 15.00
N ILE A 15 -24.02 -26.25 14.28
CA ILE A 15 -22.72 -25.63 14.36
C ILE A 15 -22.94 -24.21 13.81
N PHE A 16 -23.23 -23.27 14.70
CA PHE A 16 -22.97 -21.87 14.45
C PHE A 16 -21.46 -21.75 14.30
N LEU A 17 -20.98 -22.02 13.09
CA LEU A 17 -19.66 -21.62 12.67
C LEU A 17 -19.74 -20.10 12.61
N SER A 18 -19.50 -19.46 13.75
CA SER A 18 -19.29 -18.03 13.83
C SER A 18 -18.06 -17.73 13.00
N THR A 19 -18.24 -17.56 11.69
CA THR A 19 -17.30 -16.80 10.87
C THR A 19 -17.40 -15.38 11.42
N ALA A 20 -16.64 -15.12 12.48
CA ALA A 20 -16.24 -13.79 12.81
C ALA A 20 -15.52 -13.29 11.56
N PHE A 21 -16.26 -12.58 10.71
CA PHE A 21 -15.68 -11.77 9.66
C PHE A 21 -14.95 -10.68 10.42
N CYS A 22 -13.74 -10.98 10.91
CA CYS A 22 -12.79 -9.95 11.27
C CYS A 22 -12.62 -9.17 9.98
N ALA A 23 -13.26 -8.00 9.90
CA ALA A 23 -12.95 -7.03 8.88
C ALA A 23 -11.45 -6.77 9.03
N HIS A 24 -10.66 -7.40 8.16
CA HIS A 24 -9.22 -7.19 8.17
C HIS A 24 -9.03 -5.75 7.72
N ARG A 25 -8.54 -4.94 8.67
CA ARG A 25 -8.16 -3.55 8.42
C ARG A 25 -7.06 -3.61 7.36
N ASN A 26 -7.33 -3.18 6.14
CA ASN A 26 -6.38 -3.26 5.03
C ASN A 26 -6.00 -1.85 4.57
N VAL A 27 -4.87 -1.75 3.87
CA VAL A 27 -4.57 -0.62 2.99
C VAL A 27 -4.39 -1.14 1.59
N MET A 28 -4.80 -0.35 0.61
CA MET A 28 -4.63 -0.68 -0.79
C MET A 28 -3.40 0.03 -1.34
N ILE A 29 -2.61 -0.71 -2.12
CA ILE A 29 -1.41 -0.22 -2.76
C ILE A 29 -1.54 -0.40 -4.26
N GLU A 30 -1.41 0.70 -4.98
CA GLU A 30 -1.33 0.75 -6.44
C GLU A 30 0.08 1.20 -6.85
N ILE A 31 0.70 0.52 -7.81
CA ILE A 31 1.96 0.95 -8.44
C ILE A 31 1.72 1.05 -9.94
N ASP A 32 1.76 2.28 -10.44
CA ASP A 32 1.66 2.61 -11.85
C ASP A 32 3.07 2.84 -12.44
N TYR A 33 3.55 1.88 -13.22
CA TYR A 33 4.88 1.96 -13.83
C TYR A 33 4.90 2.85 -15.10
N GLY A 34 3.82 3.58 -15.37
CA GLY A 34 3.73 4.50 -16.50
C GLY A 34 3.87 3.77 -17.83
N GLY A 35 3.32 2.56 -17.93
CA GLY A 35 3.32 1.70 -19.11
C GLY A 35 4.59 0.86 -19.33
N LEU A 36 5.60 0.95 -18.44
CA LEU A 36 6.82 0.15 -18.58
C LEU A 36 6.62 -1.31 -18.16
N HIS A 37 5.85 -1.54 -17.11
CA HIS A 37 5.46 -2.86 -16.62
C HIS A 37 3.93 -2.91 -16.41
N GLN A 38 3.40 -4.10 -16.15
CA GLN A 38 2.03 -4.24 -15.67
C GLN A 38 1.90 -3.55 -14.31
N ASN A 39 0.85 -2.74 -14.16
CA ASN A 39 0.57 -2.08 -12.89
C ASN A 39 0.21 -3.10 -11.81
N LEU A 40 0.61 -2.82 -10.57
CA LEU A 40 0.27 -3.62 -9.40
C LEU A 40 -0.89 -2.96 -8.66
N GLU A 41 -1.86 -3.75 -8.22
CA GLU A 41 -2.88 -3.36 -7.25
C GLU A 41 -3.01 -4.50 -6.24
N VAL A 42 -2.78 -4.21 -4.97
CA VAL A 42 -2.77 -5.22 -3.89
C VAL A 42 -3.25 -4.63 -2.58
N GLU A 43 -4.00 -5.42 -1.84
CA GLU A 43 -4.34 -5.10 -0.45
C GLU A 43 -3.37 -5.80 0.50
N ILE A 44 -2.87 -5.05 1.48
CA ILE A 44 -2.08 -5.60 2.57
C ILE A 44 -2.80 -5.37 3.90
N PRO A 45 -2.60 -6.26 4.90
CA PRO A 45 -3.05 -6.00 6.26
C PRO A 45 -2.44 -4.70 6.79
N TRP A 46 -3.28 -3.78 7.25
CA TRP A 46 -2.86 -2.56 7.91
C TRP A 46 -2.28 -2.88 9.28
N LYS A 47 -1.19 -2.17 9.63
CA LYS A 47 -0.57 -2.20 10.95
C LYS A 47 -0.50 -0.78 11.47
N GLN A 48 -0.79 -0.60 12.75
CA GLN A 48 -0.70 0.70 13.38
C GLN A 48 0.73 1.25 13.24
N GLY A 49 0.85 2.48 12.73
CA GLY A 49 2.12 3.16 12.53
C GLY A 49 2.84 2.82 11.22
N ILE A 50 2.29 1.95 10.35
CA ILE A 50 2.92 1.64 9.06
C ILE A 50 3.04 2.91 8.21
N THR A 51 4.25 3.17 7.73
CA THR A 51 4.53 4.29 6.84
C THR A 51 4.25 3.93 5.39
N VAL A 52 4.09 4.94 4.53
CA VAL A 52 3.98 4.79 3.07
C VAL A 52 5.19 4.02 2.51
N LEU A 53 6.40 4.31 2.99
CA LEU A 53 7.61 3.61 2.54
C LEU A 53 7.60 2.13 2.94
N GLU A 54 7.27 1.82 4.19
CA GLU A 54 7.20 0.43 4.66
C GLU A 54 6.11 -0.36 3.94
N ALA A 55 4.94 0.25 3.71
CA ALA A 55 3.86 -0.36 2.95
C ALA A 55 4.31 -0.69 1.52
N LEU A 56 4.96 0.25 0.83
CA LEU A 56 5.51 0.00 -0.51
C LEU A 56 6.57 -1.12 -0.50
N GLN A 57 7.50 -1.10 0.46
CA GLN A 57 8.56 -2.11 0.59
C GLN A 57 8.02 -3.52 0.87
N SER A 58 6.82 -3.64 1.41
CA SER A 58 6.19 -4.95 1.66
C SER A 58 5.72 -5.66 0.38
N VAL A 59 5.58 -4.93 -0.73
CA VAL A 59 5.03 -5.46 -1.99
C VAL A 59 5.96 -5.29 -3.20
N ALA A 60 7.00 -4.47 -3.09
CA ALA A 60 7.92 -4.19 -4.19
C ALA A 60 9.37 -4.04 -3.71
N LYS A 61 10.33 -4.25 -4.61
CA LYS A 61 11.73 -3.95 -4.33
C LYS A 61 11.99 -2.46 -4.51
N VAL A 62 12.26 -1.76 -3.41
CA VAL A 62 12.45 -0.31 -3.40
C VAL A 62 13.92 0.05 -3.18
N GLU A 63 14.43 1.01 -3.96
CA GLU A 63 15.69 1.69 -3.66
C GLU A 63 15.41 3.13 -3.23
N THR A 64 16.15 3.59 -2.23
CA THR A 64 15.99 4.93 -1.67
C THR A 64 17.32 5.67 -1.63
N GLN A 65 17.26 6.99 -1.78
CA GLN A 65 18.35 7.89 -1.48
C GLN A 65 18.03 8.69 -0.22
N GLN A 66 18.88 8.57 0.80
CA GLN A 66 18.75 9.34 2.03
C GLN A 66 19.24 10.78 1.84
N LYS A 67 18.48 11.73 2.39
CA LYS A 67 18.78 13.18 2.43
C LYS A 67 18.43 13.70 3.83
N GLY A 68 19.43 13.73 4.71
CA GLY A 68 19.20 13.96 6.14
C GLY A 68 18.33 12.84 6.73
N GLU A 69 17.22 13.22 7.36
CA GLU A 69 16.25 12.28 7.96
C GLU A 69 15.22 11.72 6.95
N TYR A 70 15.27 12.15 5.69
CA TYR A 70 14.28 11.81 4.68
C TYR A 70 14.80 10.80 3.67
N PHE A 71 13.92 9.90 3.23
CA PHE A 71 14.24 8.88 2.23
C PHE A 71 13.45 9.16 0.95
N LEU A 72 14.15 9.53 -0.12
CA LEU A 72 13.58 9.69 -1.45
C LEU A 72 13.56 8.33 -2.14
N VAL A 73 12.39 7.87 -2.61
CA VAL A 73 12.29 6.67 -3.44
C VAL A 73 12.84 6.98 -4.84
N THR A 74 13.88 6.24 -5.24
CA THR A 74 14.57 6.44 -6.52
C THR A 74 14.34 5.29 -7.50
N SER A 75 13.87 4.13 -7.02
CA SER A 75 13.57 2.98 -7.87
C SER A 75 12.49 2.09 -7.23
N ILE A 76 11.60 1.55 -8.05
CA ILE A 76 10.65 0.51 -7.68
C ILE A 76 10.74 -0.60 -8.73
N ASP A 77 11.04 -1.83 -8.32
CA ASP A 77 11.24 -3.00 -9.19
C ASP A 77 12.15 -2.73 -10.39
N LYS A 78 13.29 -2.08 -10.10
CA LYS A 78 14.34 -1.69 -11.06
C LYS A 78 13.94 -0.57 -12.03
N VAL A 79 12.73 -0.03 -11.96
CA VAL A 79 12.33 1.15 -12.73
C VAL A 79 12.84 2.39 -11.99
N LYS A 80 13.94 2.93 -12.51
CA LYS A 80 14.68 4.03 -11.89
C LYS A 80 14.13 5.40 -12.28
N GLY A 81 13.89 6.25 -11.29
CA GLY A 81 13.62 7.67 -11.46
C GLY A 81 14.85 8.46 -11.89
N GLN A 82 14.63 9.39 -12.81
CA GLN A 82 15.63 10.34 -13.28
C GLN A 82 15.06 11.75 -13.14
N ALA A 83 15.65 12.54 -12.24
CA ALA A 83 15.30 13.94 -12.05
C ALA A 83 15.40 14.71 -13.37
N GLY A 84 14.43 15.60 -13.62
CA GLY A 84 14.29 16.33 -14.87
C GLY A 84 13.64 15.54 -16.02
N ASN A 85 13.42 14.23 -15.86
CA ASN A 85 12.75 13.36 -16.85
C ASN A 85 11.46 12.75 -16.26
N LYS A 86 11.53 11.53 -15.73
CA LYS A 86 10.44 10.83 -15.04
C LYS A 86 10.91 10.36 -13.66
N VAL A 87 10.07 10.52 -12.65
CA VAL A 87 10.35 10.17 -11.26
C VAL A 87 9.14 9.48 -10.63
N TRP A 88 9.31 9.03 -9.38
CA TRP A 88 8.25 8.44 -8.58
C TRP A 88 7.59 9.50 -7.71
N TYR A 89 6.28 9.65 -7.86
CA TYR A 89 5.42 10.38 -6.93
C TYR A 89 4.44 9.42 -6.27
N TYR A 90 3.86 9.84 -5.15
CA TYR A 90 2.80 9.08 -4.51
C TYR A 90 1.62 9.95 -4.09
N HIS A 91 0.49 9.29 -3.93
CA HIS A 91 -0.80 9.85 -3.59
C HIS A 91 -1.44 9.02 -2.50
N ILE A 92 -2.13 9.68 -1.58
CA ILE A 92 -2.98 9.03 -0.58
C ILE A 92 -4.42 9.49 -0.82
N ASN A 93 -5.33 8.53 -1.03
CA ASN A 93 -6.75 8.77 -1.26
C ASN A 93 -6.98 9.80 -2.39
N GLY A 94 -6.23 9.67 -3.48
CA GLY A 94 -6.28 10.54 -4.66
C GLY A 94 -5.60 11.90 -4.52
N LYS A 95 -5.08 12.25 -3.34
CA LYS A 95 -4.39 13.52 -3.10
C LYS A 95 -2.87 13.36 -3.20
N HIS A 96 -2.22 14.29 -3.88
CA HIS A 96 -0.75 14.33 -3.94
C HIS A 96 -0.14 14.42 -2.54
N ALA A 97 0.95 13.69 -2.35
CA ALA A 97 1.70 13.74 -1.11
C ALA A 97 2.34 15.11 -0.84
N THR A 98 2.29 15.54 0.42
CA THR A 98 2.98 16.74 0.92
C THR A 98 4.06 16.43 1.96
N SER A 99 4.33 15.14 2.20
CA SER A 99 5.29 14.64 3.18
C SER A 99 6.16 13.55 2.58
N PHE A 100 7.28 13.21 3.23
CA PHE A 100 8.14 12.13 2.79
C PHE A 100 7.55 10.76 3.14
N ALA A 101 7.74 9.77 2.26
CA ALA A 101 7.13 8.45 2.41
C ALA A 101 7.55 7.72 3.70
N ASN A 102 8.75 8.01 4.23
CA ASN A 102 9.25 7.42 5.48
C ASN A 102 8.65 8.05 6.75
N THR A 103 7.90 9.15 6.64
CA THR A 103 7.26 9.81 7.79
C THR A 103 5.74 9.90 7.65
N CYS A 104 5.20 9.67 6.46
CA CYS A 104 3.77 9.61 6.23
C CYS A 104 3.22 8.27 6.73
N VAL A 105 2.43 8.30 7.81
CA VAL A 105 1.76 7.13 8.39
C VAL A 105 0.40 6.92 7.72
N LEU A 106 0.11 5.68 7.35
CA LEU A 106 -1.17 5.27 6.77
C LEU A 106 -2.20 4.93 7.85
N ASN A 107 -3.45 5.28 7.58
CA ASN A 107 -4.61 4.84 8.35
C ASN A 107 -5.20 3.57 7.72
N GLU A 108 -6.03 2.87 8.49
CA GLU A 108 -6.86 1.81 7.93
C GLU A 108 -7.70 2.35 6.76
N GLY A 109 -7.80 1.56 5.69
CA GLY A 109 -8.65 1.84 4.55
C GLY A 109 -8.03 2.82 3.55
N ASP A 110 -6.86 3.37 3.85
CA ASP A 110 -6.18 4.27 2.93
C ASP A 110 -5.81 3.55 1.62
N ARG A 111 -5.97 4.28 0.52
CA ARG A 111 -5.51 3.91 -0.81
C ARG A 111 -4.26 4.70 -1.15
N MET A 112 -3.13 4.02 -1.21
CA MET A 112 -1.85 4.57 -1.62
C MET A 112 -1.59 4.24 -3.09
N ARG A 113 -1.25 5.25 -3.90
CA ARG A 113 -0.82 5.05 -5.29
C ARG A 113 0.56 5.64 -5.51
N TRP A 114 1.47 4.86 -6.08
CA TRP A 114 2.74 5.32 -6.62
C TRP A 114 2.63 5.44 -8.14
N GLU A 115 3.15 6.53 -8.71
CA GLU A 115 3.09 6.81 -10.15
C GLU A 115 4.47 7.16 -10.70
N TYR A 116 4.88 6.44 -11.74
CA TYR A 116 6.08 6.74 -12.52
C TYR A 116 5.76 7.70 -13.67
N THR A 117 5.92 8.98 -13.40
CA THR A 117 5.44 10.05 -14.28
C THR A 117 6.46 11.15 -14.47
N LYS A 118 6.15 12.12 -15.34
CA LYS A 118 7.05 13.23 -15.68
C LYS A 118 7.41 14.02 -14.41
N ASP A 119 8.70 14.27 -14.21
CA ASP A 119 9.18 15.09 -13.10
C ASP A 119 8.74 16.53 -13.30
N VAL A 120 7.94 17.06 -12.38
CA VAL A 120 7.48 18.44 -12.37
C VAL A 120 8.17 19.26 -11.29
N CYS A 121 8.53 18.64 -10.16
CA CYS A 121 9.09 19.33 -8.99
C CYS A 121 10.55 19.75 -9.20
N SER A 122 11.42 18.88 -9.73
CA SER A 122 12.84 19.22 -9.86
C SER A 122 13.08 20.30 -10.92
N ARG A 123 12.16 20.44 -11.89
CA ARG A 123 12.25 21.52 -12.89
C ARG A 123 11.90 22.89 -12.33
N MET A 124 11.14 22.97 -11.23
CA MET A 124 10.78 24.24 -10.60
C MET A 124 11.94 24.83 -9.78
N VAL A 125 12.78 23.97 -9.17
CA VAL A 125 13.95 24.41 -8.40
C VAL A 125 15.00 25.12 -9.29
N ASN A 126 15.13 24.72 -10.55
CA ASN A 126 16.02 25.40 -11.50
C ASN A 126 15.47 26.75 -12.01
N LYS A 127 14.24 27.11 -11.66
CA LYS A 127 13.62 28.38 -12.08
C LYS A 127 13.77 29.48 -11.01
N GLU A 128 14.15 29.13 -9.78
CA GLU A 128 14.46 30.09 -8.71
C GLU A 128 15.92 30.58 -8.73
N VAL A 129 16.73 30.15 -9.71
CA VAL A 129 17.95 30.88 -10.11
C VAL A 129 17.61 31.71 -11.34
N CYS A 130 16.83 32.77 -11.12
CA CYS A 130 16.57 33.86 -12.05
C CYS A 130 16.34 35.15 -11.24
N GLU A 131 17.40 35.63 -10.58
CA GLU A 131 17.97 37.00 -10.60
C GLU A 131 19.17 37.06 -9.64
#